data_AF-A0A6V7J7Z7-F1
#
_entry.id   AF-A0A6V7J7Z7-F1
#
_cell.length_a   1.000
_cell.length_b   1.000
_cell.length_c   1.000
_cell.angle_alpha   90.00
_cell.angle_beta   90.00
_cell.angle_gamma   90.00
#
_symmetry.space_group_name_H-M   'P 1'
#
loop_
_entity.id
_entity.type
_entity.pdbx_description
1 polymer ?
#
loop_
_entity_poly.entity_id
_entity_poly.type
_entity_poly.pdbx_seq_one_letter_code
_entity_poly.pdbx_strand_id
1 'polypeptide(L)' 'VPYVARKMIGLSNPTIKLCQEGDEWKMTNTTLLRTQTLTFKLGNEFEEHMPSGVVLR' A
#
# COMPACT_ATOMS: atom_id res chain seq x y z
N VAL A 1 -5.90 -7.22 13.98
CA VAL A 1 -6.93 -6.53 13.16
C VAL A 1 -8.33 -6.98 13.57
N PRO A 2 -9.19 -6.06 14.07
CA PRO A 2 -10.57 -6.36 14.46
C PRO A 2 -11.42 -6.97 13.34
N TYR A 3 -12.49 -7.71 13.69
CA TYR A 3 -13.35 -8.42 12.72
C TYR A 3 -13.96 -7.49 11.65
N VAL A 4 -14.53 -6.35 12.08
CA VAL A 4 -15.17 -5.38 11.18
C VAL A 4 -14.15 -4.81 10.17
N ALA A 5 -12.99 -4.38 10.64
CA ALA A 5 -11.93 -3.87 9.77
C ALA A 5 -11.48 -4.92 8.73
N ARG A 6 -11.34 -6.19 9.15
CA ARG A 6 -11.00 -7.30 8.26
C ARG A 6 -12.07 -7.53 7.19
N LYS A 7 -13.36 -7.49 7.58
CA LYS A 7 -14.48 -7.65 6.65
C LYS A 7 -14.55 -6.50 5.63
N MET A 8 -14.31 -5.27 6.07
CA MET A 8 -14.28 -4.09 5.20
C MET A 8 -13.16 -4.14 4.15
N ILE A 9 -11.96 -4.56 4.54
CA ILE A 9 -10.85 -4.76 3.58
C ILE A 9 -11.18 -5.89 2.60
N GLY A 10 -11.76 -7.00 3.06
CA GLY A 10 -12.17 -8.10 2.17
C GLY A 10 -13.30 -7.75 1.20
N LEU A 11 -14.10 -6.72 1.50
CA LEU A 11 -15.11 -6.15 0.58
C LEU A 11 -14.51 -5.09 -0.35
N SER A 12 -13.34 -4.55 -0.03
CA SER A 12 -12.66 -3.64 -0.93
C SER A 12 -12.14 -4.42 -2.14
N ASN A 13 -12.31 -3.86 -3.33
CA ASN A 13 -11.71 -4.35 -4.57
C ASN A 13 -10.41 -3.56 -4.79
N PRO A 14 -9.29 -3.92 -4.14
CA PRO A 14 -8.06 -3.15 -4.25
C PRO A 14 -7.53 -3.23 -5.68
N THR A 15 -7.19 -2.07 -6.24
CA THR A 15 -6.48 -1.97 -7.52
C THR A 15 -5.07 -1.50 -7.24
N ILE A 16 -4.08 -2.30 -7.61
CA ILE A 16 -2.67 -1.93 -7.50
C ILE A 16 -2.14 -1.58 -8.89
N LYS A 17 -1.57 -0.39 -9.03
CA LYS A 17 -0.81 0.02 -10.21
C LYS A 17 0.66 0.12 -9.84
N LEU A 18 1.51 -0.54 -10.61
CA LEU A 18 2.96 -0.46 -10.48
C LEU A 18 3.52 0.20 -11.73
N CYS A 19 4.30 1.27 -11.53
CA CYS A 19 5.05 1.93 -12.59
C CYS A 19 6.53 1.89 -12.22
N GLN A 20 7.38 1.57 -13.19
CA GLN A 20 8.83 1.63 -13.05
C GLN A 20 9.35 2.84 -13.83
N GLU A 21 10.07 3.72 -13.15
CA GLU A 21 10.73 4.90 -13.72
C GLU A 21 12.23 4.74 -13.50
N GLY A 22 12.89 4.05 -14.43
CA GLY A 22 14.30 3.67 -14.30
C GLY A 22 14.53 2.72 -13.13
N ASP A 23 15.20 3.21 -12.09
CA ASP A 23 15.53 2.47 -10.87
C ASP A 23 14.47 2.60 -9.76
N GLU A 24 13.53 3.54 -9.91
CA GLU A 24 12.48 3.79 -8.92
C GLU A 24 11.19 3.09 -9.30
N TRP A 25 10.53 2.52 -8.30
CA TRP A 25 9.24 1.86 -8.42
C TRP A 25 8.19 2.68 -7.70
N LYS A 26 7.11 2.98 -8.42
CA LYS A 26 5.94 3.69 -7.90
C LYS A 26 4.75 2.72 -7.85
N MET A 27 4.34 2.38 -6.64
CA MET A 27 3.17 1.56 -6.36
C MET A 27 2.00 2.44 -5.90
N THR A 28 0.93 2.47 -6.67
CA THR A 28 -0.33 3.11 -6.29
C THR A 28 -1.36 2.04 -5.95
N ASN A 29 -1.71 1.92 -4.68
CA ASN A 29 -2.76 1.03 -4.20
C ASN A 29 -4.03 1.83 -3.92
N THR A 30 -5.09 1.56 -4.70
CA THR A 30 -6.41 2.18 -4.56
C THR A 30 -7.38 1.17 -3.97
N THR A 31 -7.91 1.46 -2.79
CA THR A 31 -8.94 0.66 -2.12
C THR A 31 -10.21 1.48 -1.88
N LEU A 32 -11.29 0.85 -1.41
CA LEU A 32 -12.50 1.58 -0.99
C LEU A 32 -12.24 2.62 0.12
N LEU A 33 -11.24 2.40 0.96
CA LEU A 33 -10.99 3.24 2.15
C LEU A 33 -10.00 4.37 1.87
N ARG A 34 -8.99 4.11 1.03
CA ARG A 34 -7.96 5.09 0.68
C ARG A 34 -7.20 4.69 -0.58
N THR A 35 -6.64 5.71 -1.24
CA THR A 35 -5.57 5.55 -2.25
C THR A 35 -4.24 5.92 -1.61
N GLN A 36 -3.26 5.04 -1.73
CA GLN A 36 -1.90 5.25 -1.24
C GLN A 36 -0.92 5.11 -2.40
N THR A 37 0.03 6.03 -2.50
CA THR A 37 1.15 5.94 -3.43
C THR A 37 2.42 5.74 -2.61
N LEU A 38 3.21 4.74 -2.97
CA LEU A 38 4.51 4.42 -2.39
C LEU A 38 5.54 4.49 -3.52
N THR A 39 6.61 5.24 -3.30
CA THR A 39 7.79 5.20 -4.18
C THR A 39 8.92 4.53 -3.42
N PHE A 40 9.53 3.50 -4.01
CA PHE A 40 10.61 2.74 -3.40
C PHE A 40 11.65 2.35 -4.46
N LYS A 41 12.88 2.06 -4.02
CA LYS A 41 13.96 1.53 -4.86
C LYS A 41 14.30 0.12 -4.39
N LEU A 42 14.51 -0.79 -5.34
CA LEU A 42 14.91 -2.16 -5.03
C LEU A 42 16.29 -2.17 -4.36
N GLY A 43 16.39 -2.85 -3.22
CA GLY A 43 17.62 -2.94 -2.41
C GLY A 43 17.79 -1.84 -1.36
N ASN A 44 16.89 -0.85 -1.32
CA ASN A 44 16.90 0.19 -0.29
C ASN A 44 15.78 -0.07 0.73
N GLU A 45 16.07 0.18 2.01
CA GLU A 45 15.05 0.22 3.07
C GLU A 45 14.08 1.37 2.84
N PHE A 46 12.80 1.16 3.15
CA PHE A 46 11.78 2.18 3.04
C PHE A 46 10.73 2.00 4.15
N GLU A 47 10.14 3.11 4.60
CA GLU A 47 9.08 3.04 5.60
C GLU A 47 7.72 2.76 4.93
N GLU A 48 7.06 1.66 5.32
CA GLU A 48 5.70 1.34 4.87
C GLU A 48 4.67 1.74 5.92
N HIS A 49 3.75 2.64 5.55
CA HIS A 49 2.65 3.06 6.42
C HIS A 49 1.39 2.24 6.16
N MET A 50 1.11 1.27 7.02
CA MET A 50 -0.09 0.44 6.92
C MET A 50 -1.38 1.21 7.23
N PRO A 51 -2.54 0.79 6.70
CA PRO A 51 -3.84 1.39 7.04
C PRO A 51 -4.21 1.33 8.52
N SER A 52 -3.62 0.39 9.26
CA SER A 52 -3.77 0.25 10.71
C SER A 52 -2.98 1.28 11.52
N GLY A 53 -2.18 2.14 10.89
CA GLY A 53 -1.29 3.09 11.56
C GLY A 53 0.06 2.51 12.00
N VAL A 54 0.34 1.25 11.66
CA VAL A 54 1.65 0.63 11.90
C VAL A 54 2.62 1.09 10.83
N VAL A 55 3.83 1.50 11.24
CA VAL A 55 4.95 1.82 10.35
C VAL A 55 5.90 0.63 10.36
N LEU A 56 6.15 0.05 9.19
CA LEU A 56 7.15 -0.99 8.97
C LEU A 56 8.41 -0.33 8.39
N ARG A 57 9.58 -0.90 8.70
CA ARG A 57 10.90 -0.47 8.21
C ARG A 57 11.53 -1.60 7.42
#